data_AF-A0A8C7QFP1-F1
#
_entry.id   AF-A0A8C7QFP1-F1
#
_cell.length_a   1.000
_cell.length_b   1.000
_cell.length_c   1.000
_cell.angle_alpha   90.00
_cell.angle_beta   90.00
_cell.angle_gamma   90.00
#
_symmetry.space_group_name_H-M   'P 1'
#
loop_
_entity.id
_entity.type
_entity.pdbx_description
1 polymer ?
#
loop_
_entity_poly.entity_id
_entity_poly.type
_entity_poly.pdbx_seq_one_letter_code
_entity_poly.pdbx_strand_id
1 'polypeptide(L)'
;MVNNNPTQDAVEIAIAFNSYFIDSVRVLTYIPSTGFLGSVLVNDTQPVFIIREVSESKVNKVISSLKNSKAKDVFGLDSTFLKNYKESLIGPITKVTNTSIGLGVFPRVWKSAIIKAIFKSGDPADVSNYRPISILLVVSKVVEKCVAEQLIAHLNNSPFTLHSMQFGFRAKHSTETANCFLLENVKSNMDKGGVIGAVFLDLRKAFDTVNHEILITKLSKFNFSPDALRWMKSYLEGRTQCVRASNELSPTLSYDVGVPQGSILGALLFSLYINDLPSVCTGSEVQMYADDTVIYVHAKSKQQAAQELTTVMVQVTKLLSDSCLHLNVKKNCLHVLHKEGNRSYGARWQCVRGEAPGGI
;
A
#
# COMPACT_ATOMS: atom_id res chain seq x y z
N MET A 1 -3.66 -4.44 27.35
CA MET A 1 -2.86 -5.38 28.16
C MET A 1 -1.41 -5.30 27.68
N VAL A 2 -0.45 -5.13 28.59
CA VAL A 2 0.99 -5.28 28.30
C VAL A 2 1.46 -6.47 29.12
N ASN A 3 2.08 -7.48 28.49
CA ASN A 3 2.49 -8.73 29.16
C ASN A 3 1.36 -9.42 29.95
N ASN A 4 0.15 -9.48 29.38
CA ASN A 4 -1.06 -10.03 30.01
C ASN A 4 -1.53 -9.32 31.29
N ASN A 5 -1.01 -8.15 31.60
CA ASN A 5 -1.48 -7.31 32.69
C ASN A 5 -2.16 -6.03 32.16
N PRO A 6 -3.27 -5.59 32.75
CA PRO A 6 -3.82 -4.26 32.46
C PRO A 6 -2.86 -3.20 33.00
N THR A 7 -2.43 -2.29 32.13
CA THR A 7 -1.61 -1.13 32.50
C THR A 7 -2.24 0.13 31.91
N GLN A 8 -2.11 1.24 32.64
CA GLN A 8 -2.48 2.58 32.17
C GLN A 8 -1.24 3.47 31.98
N ASP A 9 -0.03 2.91 32.19
CA ASP A 9 1.22 3.62 31.98
C ASP A 9 1.42 3.89 30.49
N ALA A 10 1.49 5.18 30.13
CA ALA A 10 1.59 5.60 28.74
C ALA A 10 2.91 5.16 28.09
N VAL A 11 4.01 5.10 28.85
CA VAL A 11 5.32 4.66 28.35
C VAL A 11 5.28 3.17 28.06
N GLU A 12 4.77 2.35 29.00
CA GLU A 12 4.63 0.91 28.80
C GLU A 12 3.74 0.58 27.59
N ILE A 13 2.61 1.29 27.46
CA ILE A 13 1.70 1.15 26.33
C ILE A 13 2.42 1.51 25.03
N ALA A 14 3.13 2.63 24.97
CA ALA A 14 3.87 3.05 23.79
C ALA A 14 4.96 2.04 23.40
N ILE A 15 5.68 1.47 24.37
CA ILE A 15 6.70 0.44 24.13
C ILE A 15 6.04 -0.83 23.57
N ALA A 16 4.97 -1.31 24.21
CA ALA A 16 4.27 -2.51 23.78
C ALA A 16 3.74 -2.41 22.34
N PHE A 17 3.13 -1.27 22.00
CA PHE A 17 2.71 -1.02 20.62
C PHE A 17 3.88 -0.98 19.65
N ASN A 18 5.00 -0.34 20.02
CA ASN A 18 6.15 -0.19 19.12
C ASN A 18 6.77 -1.54 18.80
N SER A 19 7.04 -2.34 19.84
CA SER A 19 7.53 -3.71 19.68
C SER A 19 6.55 -4.56 18.88
N TYR A 20 5.25 -4.52 19.23
CA TYR A 20 4.24 -5.30 18.51
C TYR A 20 4.19 -4.96 17.01
N PHE A 21 4.17 -3.68 16.64
CA PHE A 21 4.06 -3.28 15.24
C PHE A 21 5.26 -3.74 14.40
N ILE A 22 6.46 -3.85 14.99
CA ILE A 22 7.66 -4.35 14.30
C ILE A 22 7.71 -5.88 14.32
N ASP A 23 7.57 -6.51 15.48
CA ASP A 23 7.80 -7.94 15.63
C ASP A 23 6.72 -8.77 14.92
N SER A 24 5.47 -8.31 14.92
CA SER A 24 4.39 -8.96 14.18
C SER A 24 4.55 -8.93 12.65
N VAL A 25 5.42 -8.06 12.13
CA VAL A 25 5.82 -8.02 10.72
C VAL A 25 6.99 -8.97 10.48
N ARG A 26 7.99 -8.97 11.38
CA ARG A 26 9.17 -9.87 11.29
C ARG A 26 8.80 -11.34 11.21
N VAL A 27 7.73 -11.75 11.90
CA VAL A 27 7.22 -13.14 11.85
C VAL A 27 6.62 -13.49 10.49
N LEU A 28 6.15 -12.51 9.73
CA LEU A 28 5.57 -12.72 8.39
C LEU A 28 6.66 -12.71 7.31
N THR A 29 7.72 -11.94 7.50
CA THR A 29 8.75 -11.80 6.49
C THR A 29 9.65 -13.04 6.40
N TYR A 30 9.30 -13.95 5.52
CA TYR A 30 10.26 -14.87 4.91
C TYR A 30 11.13 -14.05 3.94
N ILE A 31 12.45 -14.12 4.10
CA ILE A 31 13.40 -13.55 3.13
C ILE A 31 13.75 -14.69 2.17
N PRO A 32 13.10 -14.81 1.01
CA PRO A 32 13.59 -15.74 0.01
C PRO A 32 15.03 -15.34 -0.35
N SER A 33 15.91 -16.34 -0.42
CA SER A 33 17.31 -16.19 -0.85
C SER A 33 17.39 -15.94 -2.36
N THR A 34 16.56 -15.05 -2.90
CA THR A 34 16.69 -14.61 -4.28
C THR A 34 17.66 -13.45 -4.28
N GLY A 35 18.94 -13.77 -4.49
CA GLY A 35 19.95 -12.78 -4.83
C GLY A 35 19.45 -11.92 -6.00
N PHE A 36 19.80 -10.64 -5.96
CA PHE A 36 19.55 -9.63 -6.98
C PHE A 36 19.60 -10.24 -8.40
N LEU A 37 18.44 -10.57 -8.96
CA LEU A 37 18.33 -11.27 -10.24
C LEU A 37 18.36 -10.23 -11.35
N GLY A 38 19.57 -10.02 -11.89
CA GLY A 38 19.81 -9.33 -13.17
C GLY A 38 20.37 -7.93 -13.01
N SER A 39 21.33 -7.58 -13.88
CA SER A 39 21.66 -6.19 -14.16
C SER A 39 20.37 -5.42 -14.45
N VAL A 40 20.24 -4.22 -13.87
CA VAL A 40 19.16 -3.29 -14.21
C VAL A 40 19.32 -2.94 -15.70
N LEU A 41 18.55 -3.60 -16.56
CA LEU A 41 18.51 -3.32 -17.98
C LEU A 41 17.55 -2.15 -18.20
N VAL A 42 18.11 -0.95 -18.34
CA VAL A 42 17.36 0.21 -18.81
C VAL A 42 17.10 0.02 -20.30
N ASN A 43 15.85 0.19 -20.72
CA ASN A 43 15.52 0.21 -22.13
C ASN A 43 15.63 1.65 -22.63
N ASP A 44 16.78 1.99 -23.22
CA ASP A 44 17.08 3.33 -23.74
C ASP A 44 16.18 3.75 -24.91
N THR A 45 15.46 2.80 -25.54
CA THR A 45 14.49 3.11 -26.60
C THR A 45 13.13 3.55 -26.08
N GLN A 46 12.91 3.48 -24.76
CA GLN A 46 11.66 3.84 -24.11
C GLN A 46 11.88 4.99 -23.12
N PRO A 47 10.82 5.75 -22.75
CA PRO A 47 10.95 6.78 -21.72
C PRO A 47 11.51 6.20 -20.43
N VAL A 48 12.62 6.77 -19.93
CA VAL A 48 13.26 6.38 -18.67
C VAL A 48 12.77 7.29 -17.56
N PHE A 49 12.34 6.72 -16.43
CA PHE A 49 11.98 7.51 -15.27
C PHE A 49 13.23 8.03 -14.57
N ILE A 50 13.38 9.36 -14.55
CA ILE A 50 14.43 10.09 -13.86
C ILE A 50 13.76 11.04 -12.88
N ILE A 51 14.23 11.06 -11.63
CA ILE A 51 13.80 12.06 -10.66
C ILE A 51 14.51 13.37 -10.99
N ARG A 52 13.75 14.37 -11.43
CA ARG A 52 14.25 15.69 -11.81
C ARG A 52 14.22 16.65 -10.65
N GLU A 53 15.14 17.60 -10.66
CA GLU A 53 15.11 18.75 -9.76
C GLU A 53 13.78 19.51 -9.83
N VAL A 54 13.39 20.10 -8.72
CA VAL A 54 12.16 20.86 -8.57
C VAL A 54 12.44 22.35 -8.47
N SER A 55 11.48 23.15 -8.93
CA SER A 55 11.50 24.60 -8.77
C SER A 55 10.83 25.03 -7.47
N GLU A 56 11.16 26.23 -6.99
CA GLU A 56 10.49 26.86 -5.86
C GLU A 56 8.98 27.00 -6.07
N SER A 57 8.55 27.31 -7.31
CA SER A 57 7.13 27.34 -7.68
C SER A 57 6.45 26.00 -7.47
N LYS A 58 7.13 24.89 -7.82
CA LYS A 58 6.63 23.54 -7.59
C LYS A 58 6.50 23.25 -6.09
N VAL A 59 7.52 23.57 -5.30
CA VAL A 59 7.51 23.40 -3.85
C VAL A 59 6.38 24.21 -3.19
N ASN A 60 6.19 25.47 -3.59
CA ASN A 60 5.09 26.31 -3.10
C ASN A 60 3.72 25.70 -3.40
N LYS A 61 3.50 25.22 -4.63
CA LYS A 61 2.25 24.54 -5.03
C LYS A 61 2.02 23.30 -4.17
N VAL A 62 3.05 22.49 -3.95
CA VAL A 62 2.96 21.29 -3.10
C VAL A 62 2.60 21.66 -1.67
N ILE A 63 3.32 22.58 -1.03
CA ILE A 63 3.05 23.03 0.35
C ILE A 63 1.59 23.52 0.47
N SER A 64 1.14 24.32 -0.49
CA SER A 64 -0.23 24.87 -0.50
C SER A 64 -1.29 23.77 -0.64
N SER A 65 -1.00 22.71 -1.40
CA SER A 65 -1.90 21.57 -1.64
C SER A 65 -1.99 20.55 -0.50
N LEU A 66 -1.04 20.57 0.46
CA LEU A 66 -1.06 19.63 1.59
C LEU A 66 -2.36 19.77 2.39
N LYS A 67 -2.98 18.66 2.79
CA LYS A 67 -4.15 18.71 3.67
C LYS A 67 -3.77 19.33 5.01
N ASN A 68 -4.59 20.23 5.53
CA ASN A 68 -4.40 20.77 6.87
C ASN A 68 -4.55 19.65 7.90
N SER A 69 -3.50 19.40 8.65
CA SER A 69 -3.44 18.42 9.72
C SER A 69 -2.78 19.05 10.93
N LYS A 70 -3.30 18.72 12.12
CA LYS A 70 -2.69 19.06 13.43
C LYS A 70 -1.75 17.95 13.93
N ALA A 71 -1.50 16.94 13.11
CA ALA A 71 -0.58 15.85 13.46
C ALA A 71 0.86 16.37 13.40
N LYS A 72 1.46 16.53 14.57
CA LYS A 72 2.83 17.01 14.74
C LYS A 72 3.84 15.88 14.57
N ASP A 73 4.86 16.13 13.75
CA ASP A 73 5.99 15.24 13.54
C ASP A 73 6.94 15.22 14.75
N VAL A 74 8.09 14.55 14.61
CA VAL A 74 9.11 14.41 15.67
C VAL A 74 9.69 15.75 16.16
N PHE A 75 9.55 16.82 15.38
CA PHE A 75 10.00 18.16 15.74
C PHE A 75 8.86 19.08 16.18
N GLY A 76 7.64 18.54 16.34
CA GLY A 76 6.48 19.33 16.71
C GLY A 76 5.88 20.11 15.54
N LEU A 77 6.33 19.88 14.31
CA LEU A 77 5.89 20.62 13.12
C LEU A 77 4.73 19.92 12.42
N ASP A 78 3.86 20.69 11.80
CA ASP A 78 2.73 20.19 11.02
C ASP A 78 2.59 20.92 9.67
N SER A 79 1.62 20.49 8.86
CA SER A 79 1.36 21.11 7.55
C SER A 79 0.96 22.58 7.64
N THR A 80 0.31 22.98 8.74
CA THR A 80 -0.16 24.35 8.95
C THR A 80 1.03 25.26 9.19
N PHE A 81 2.02 24.79 9.97
CA PHE A 81 3.29 25.47 10.15
C PHE A 81 3.97 25.75 8.79
N LEU A 82 4.12 24.74 7.93
CA LEU A 82 4.74 24.96 6.61
C LEU A 82 3.98 25.99 5.77
N LYS A 83 2.65 25.98 5.81
CA LYS A 83 1.83 26.94 5.05
C LYS A 83 1.97 28.37 5.57
N ASN A 84 2.02 28.55 6.88
CA ASN A 84 2.12 29.87 7.51
C ASN A 84 3.49 30.52 7.26
N TYR A 85 4.56 29.72 7.18
CA TYR A 85 5.94 30.20 7.00
C TYR A 85 6.52 29.88 5.62
N LYS A 86 5.66 29.58 4.63
CA LYS A 86 6.10 29.06 3.33
C LYS A 86 7.07 29.99 2.60
N GLU A 87 6.84 31.31 2.66
CA GLU A 87 7.67 32.30 1.95
C GLU A 87 9.15 32.21 2.35
N SER A 88 9.43 31.94 3.63
CA SER A 88 10.81 31.78 4.14
C SER A 88 11.36 30.36 3.97
N LEU A 89 10.49 29.36 3.81
CA LEU A 89 10.86 27.94 3.79
C LEU A 89 10.99 27.35 2.38
N ILE A 90 10.35 27.96 1.37
CA ILE A 90 10.35 27.45 -0.01
C ILE A 90 11.79 27.30 -0.55
N GLY A 91 12.63 28.33 -0.44
CA GLY A 91 14.01 28.29 -0.93
C GLY A 91 14.84 27.19 -0.26
N PRO A 92 14.93 27.14 1.09
CA PRO A 92 15.64 26.07 1.80
C PRO A 92 15.11 24.66 1.49
N ILE A 93 13.78 24.46 1.46
CA ILE A 93 13.17 23.16 1.14
C ILE A 93 13.51 22.75 -0.30
N THR A 94 13.47 23.68 -1.25
CA THR A 94 13.83 23.41 -2.65
C THR A 94 15.29 22.99 -2.75
N LYS A 95 16.20 23.74 -2.12
CA LYS A 95 17.63 23.43 -2.12
C LYS A 95 17.92 22.04 -1.57
N VAL A 96 17.40 21.71 -0.39
CA VAL A 96 17.63 20.37 0.21
C VAL A 96 16.98 19.25 -0.59
N THR A 97 15.84 19.52 -1.24
CA THR A 97 15.18 18.56 -2.14
C THR A 97 16.07 18.25 -3.34
N ASN A 98 16.59 19.28 -4.02
CA ASN A 98 17.44 19.08 -5.20
C ASN A 98 18.79 18.46 -4.83
N THR A 99 19.37 18.81 -3.68
CA THR A 99 20.55 18.12 -3.16
C THR A 99 20.28 16.63 -2.88
N SER A 100 19.13 16.30 -2.29
CA SER A 100 18.72 14.90 -2.07
C SER A 100 18.60 14.13 -3.40
N ILE A 101 17.98 14.75 -4.41
CA ILE A 101 17.80 14.17 -5.74
C ILE A 101 19.15 13.96 -6.42
N GLY A 102 20.00 14.99 -6.47
CA GLY A 102 21.31 14.93 -7.13
C GLY A 102 22.28 13.94 -6.49
N LEU A 103 22.22 13.75 -5.17
CA LEU A 103 23.01 12.74 -4.48
C LEU A 103 22.41 11.33 -4.56
N GLY A 104 21.15 11.18 -4.98
CA GLY A 104 20.43 9.92 -4.93
C GLY A 104 20.20 9.41 -3.51
N VAL A 105 20.14 10.31 -2.52
CA VAL A 105 20.03 9.96 -1.09
C VAL A 105 18.83 10.64 -0.48
N PHE A 106 17.95 9.87 0.16
CA PHE A 106 16.89 10.40 1.01
C PHE A 106 17.44 10.68 2.42
N PRO A 107 17.42 11.94 2.91
CA PRO A 107 17.98 12.31 4.21
C PRO A 107 17.49 11.45 5.38
N ARG A 108 18.42 11.00 6.22
CA ARG A 108 18.13 10.16 7.40
C ARG A 108 17.06 10.77 8.31
N VAL A 109 17.10 12.08 8.53
CA VAL A 109 16.12 12.78 9.39
C VAL A 109 14.68 12.64 8.87
N TRP A 110 14.50 12.51 7.55
CA TRP A 110 13.19 12.33 6.92
C TRP A 110 12.67 10.89 7.00
N LYS A 111 13.49 9.95 7.46
CA LYS A 111 13.15 8.52 7.58
C LYS A 111 12.49 8.15 8.90
N SER A 112 12.50 9.07 9.88
CA SER A 112 11.88 8.89 11.19
C SER A 112 10.39 9.20 11.14
N ALA A 113 9.57 8.36 11.79
CA ALA A 113 8.14 8.54 11.90
C ALA A 113 7.65 8.43 13.36
N ILE A 114 6.62 9.20 13.70
CA ILE A 114 5.83 8.92 14.91
C ILE A 114 4.64 8.07 14.51
N ILE A 115 4.49 6.92 15.14
CA ILE A 115 3.37 6.03 14.92
C ILE A 115 2.25 6.39 15.89
N LYS A 116 1.08 6.65 15.32
CA LYS A 116 -0.17 6.74 16.06
C LYS A 116 -0.93 5.43 15.89
N ALA A 117 -1.14 4.71 16.98
CA ALA A 117 -2.01 3.54 17.01
C ALA A 117 -3.46 3.97 16.84
N ILE A 118 -4.13 3.52 15.78
CA ILE A 118 -5.55 3.79 15.51
C ILE A 118 -6.33 2.49 15.70
N PHE A 119 -7.29 2.51 16.62
CA PHE A 119 -8.16 1.35 16.86
C PHE A 119 -8.96 1.00 15.60
N LYS A 120 -8.94 -0.27 15.21
CA LYS A 120 -9.65 -0.79 14.04
C LYS A 120 -11.00 -1.40 14.42
N SER A 121 -11.00 -2.43 15.27
CA SER A 121 -12.18 -3.23 15.65
C SER A 121 -11.78 -4.32 16.65
N GLY A 122 -12.73 -4.91 17.39
CA GLY A 122 -12.47 -6.03 18.30
C GLY A 122 -12.27 -5.55 19.74
N ASP A 123 -11.40 -6.23 20.49
CA ASP A 123 -11.07 -5.84 21.87
C ASP A 123 -10.05 -4.68 21.87
N PRO A 124 -10.38 -3.50 22.44
CA PRO A 124 -9.45 -2.38 22.59
C PRO A 124 -8.24 -2.69 23.48
N ALA A 125 -8.29 -3.74 24.32
CA ALA A 125 -7.16 -4.14 25.16
C ALA A 125 -6.09 -4.94 24.41
N ASP A 126 -6.40 -5.45 23.22
CA ASP A 126 -5.49 -6.21 22.37
C ASP A 126 -4.81 -5.29 21.33
N VAL A 127 -3.48 -5.23 21.38
CA VAL A 127 -2.65 -4.43 20.47
C VAL A 127 -2.80 -4.83 19.00
N SER A 128 -3.21 -6.07 18.72
CA SER A 128 -3.44 -6.58 17.36
C SER A 128 -4.62 -5.92 16.64
N ASN A 129 -5.51 -5.29 17.41
CA ASN A 129 -6.71 -4.60 16.93
C ASN A 129 -6.44 -3.13 16.54
N TYR A 130 -5.18 -2.70 16.49
CA TYR A 130 -4.77 -1.35 16.13
C TYR A 130 -3.95 -1.33 14.85
N ARG A 131 -4.05 -0.22 14.12
CA ARG A 131 -3.27 0.08 12.91
C ARG A 131 -2.16 1.09 13.22
N PRO A 132 -0.94 0.88 12.71
CA PRO A 132 0.15 1.86 12.84
C PRO A 132 0.05 2.95 11.78
N ILE A 133 -0.42 4.15 12.13
CA ILE A 133 -0.42 5.28 11.18
C ILE A 133 0.83 6.13 11.38
N SER A 134 1.64 6.29 10.33
CA SER A 134 2.88 7.05 10.32
C SER A 134 2.63 8.56 10.19
N ILE A 135 3.02 9.30 11.20
CA ILE A 135 3.18 10.76 11.16
C ILE A 135 4.62 11.04 10.74
N LEU A 136 4.80 11.19 9.43
CA LEU A 136 6.08 11.53 8.82
C LEU A 136 6.42 13.01 9.01
N LEU A 137 7.71 13.33 8.90
CA LEU A 137 8.19 14.70 8.81
C LEU A 137 7.42 15.50 7.78
N VAL A 138 6.97 16.70 8.15
CA VAL A 138 6.17 17.51 7.24
C VAL A 138 6.95 17.91 5.98
N VAL A 139 8.26 18.15 6.10
CA VAL A 139 9.14 18.45 4.96
C VAL A 139 9.32 17.23 4.06
N SER A 140 9.41 16.01 4.63
CA SER A 140 9.56 14.80 3.82
C SER A 140 8.33 14.58 2.92
N LYS A 141 7.13 14.92 3.41
CA LYS A 141 5.89 14.85 2.63
C LYS A 141 5.90 15.75 1.41
N VAL A 142 6.54 16.93 1.49
CA VAL A 142 6.71 17.83 0.35
C VAL A 142 7.56 17.15 -0.73
N VAL A 143 8.68 16.54 -0.31
CA VAL A 143 9.59 15.83 -1.22
C VAL A 143 8.93 14.60 -1.83
N GLU A 144 8.30 13.76 -1.01
CA GLU A 144 7.53 12.60 -1.47
C GLU A 144 6.47 13.00 -2.49
N LYS A 145 5.73 14.10 -2.24
CA LYS A 145 4.71 14.58 -3.16
C LYS A 145 5.32 15.05 -4.49
N CYS A 146 6.45 15.75 -4.45
CA CYS A 146 7.16 16.16 -5.66
C CYS A 146 7.58 14.95 -6.52
N VAL A 147 8.21 13.95 -5.90
CA VAL A 147 8.66 12.73 -6.59
C VAL A 147 7.48 11.89 -7.07
N ALA A 148 6.44 11.74 -6.26
CA ALA A 148 5.23 11.00 -6.64
C ALA A 148 4.52 11.63 -7.84
N GLU A 149 4.45 12.96 -7.93
CA GLU A 149 3.85 13.63 -9.09
C GLU A 149 4.67 13.42 -10.37
N GLN A 150 5.99 13.39 -10.28
CA GLN A 150 6.85 13.04 -11.41
C GLN A 150 6.66 11.58 -11.83
N LEU A 151 6.58 10.66 -10.86
CA LEU A 151 6.36 9.24 -11.13
C LEU A 151 4.99 9.00 -11.77
N ILE A 152 3.93 9.62 -11.25
CA ILE A 152 2.59 9.55 -11.87
C ILE A 152 2.63 10.10 -13.29
N ALA A 153 3.35 11.20 -13.54
CA ALA A 153 3.50 11.72 -14.91
C ALA A 153 4.22 10.72 -15.83
N HIS A 154 5.24 10.02 -15.36
CA HIS A 154 5.90 8.95 -16.11
C HIS A 154 4.98 7.78 -16.41
N LEU A 155 4.24 7.28 -15.42
CA LEU A 155 3.30 6.18 -15.57
C LEU A 155 2.13 6.51 -16.52
N ASN A 156 1.78 7.79 -16.68
CA ASN A 156 0.72 8.22 -17.59
C ASN A 156 1.22 8.50 -19.01
N ASN A 157 2.52 8.75 -19.21
CA ASN A 157 3.10 9.17 -20.49
C ASN A 157 4.13 8.16 -21.03
N SER A 158 4.13 6.93 -20.53
CA SER A 158 5.01 5.85 -20.96
C SER A 158 4.20 4.55 -21.14
N PRO A 159 4.73 3.54 -21.85
CA PRO A 159 4.08 2.23 -21.92
C PRO A 159 4.09 1.47 -20.58
N PHE A 160 4.85 1.95 -19.59
CA PHE A 160 4.96 1.33 -18.26
C PHE A 160 3.88 1.89 -17.34
N THR A 161 2.64 1.42 -17.50
CA THR A 161 1.48 1.96 -16.77
C THR A 161 1.08 1.07 -15.58
N LEU A 162 0.34 1.65 -14.64
CA LEU A 162 -0.48 0.84 -13.73
C LEU A 162 -1.51 0.05 -14.55
N HIS A 163 -1.80 -1.17 -14.10
CA HIS A 163 -2.79 -2.04 -14.73
C HIS A 163 -4.14 -1.32 -14.85
N SER A 164 -4.86 -1.52 -15.95
CA SER A 164 -6.14 -0.84 -16.23
C SER A 164 -7.17 -1.01 -15.10
N MET A 165 -7.16 -2.16 -14.44
CA MET A 165 -8.03 -2.49 -13.31
C MET A 165 -7.48 -2.09 -11.92
N GLN A 166 -6.38 -1.35 -11.85
CA GLN A 166 -5.96 -0.65 -10.62
C GLN A 166 -6.65 0.72 -10.60
N PHE A 167 -7.59 0.92 -9.68
CA PHE A 167 -8.32 2.17 -9.49
C PHE A 167 -7.66 3.09 -8.45
N GLY A 168 -6.81 2.53 -7.58
CA GLY A 168 -6.07 3.28 -6.57
C GLY A 168 -5.00 4.17 -7.19
N PHE A 169 -4.78 5.35 -6.59
CA PHE A 169 -3.70 6.27 -6.93
C PHE A 169 -3.64 6.72 -8.40
N ARG A 170 -4.77 6.68 -9.11
CA ARG A 170 -4.92 7.19 -10.47
C ARG A 170 -5.76 8.45 -10.49
N ALA A 171 -5.39 9.38 -11.37
CA ALA A 171 -6.23 10.54 -11.65
C ALA A 171 -7.60 10.07 -12.19
N LYS A 172 -8.67 10.76 -11.77
CA LYS A 172 -10.06 10.49 -12.17
C LYS A 172 -10.61 9.10 -11.78
N HIS A 173 -9.92 8.38 -10.90
CA HIS A 173 -10.43 7.16 -10.29
C HIS A 173 -10.66 7.43 -8.80
N SER A 174 -11.75 6.90 -8.27
CA SER A 174 -12.16 6.97 -6.88
C SER A 174 -12.78 5.65 -6.42
N THR A 175 -13.02 5.53 -5.11
CA THR A 175 -13.75 4.40 -4.53
C THR A 175 -15.15 4.24 -5.14
N GLU A 176 -15.81 5.35 -5.47
CA GLU A 176 -17.12 5.35 -6.12
C GLU A 176 -17.03 4.79 -7.54
N THR A 177 -16.05 5.25 -8.34
CA THR A 177 -15.88 4.74 -9.72
C THR A 177 -15.55 3.25 -9.73
N ALA A 178 -14.73 2.79 -8.78
CA ALA A 178 -14.41 1.38 -8.59
C ALA A 178 -15.67 0.58 -8.26
N ASN A 179 -16.47 1.03 -7.30
CA ASN A 179 -17.73 0.36 -6.94
C ASN A 179 -18.74 0.36 -8.08
N CYS A 180 -18.90 1.47 -8.80
CA CYS A 180 -19.79 1.55 -9.95
C CYS A 180 -19.39 0.55 -11.05
N PHE A 181 -18.10 0.48 -11.38
CA PHE A 181 -17.58 -0.46 -12.38
C PHE A 181 -17.87 -1.92 -11.99
N LEU A 182 -17.57 -2.29 -10.74
CA LEU A 182 -17.84 -3.63 -10.24
C LEU A 182 -19.34 -3.97 -10.30
N LEU A 183 -20.19 -3.06 -9.83
CA LEU A 183 -21.64 -3.27 -9.81
C LEU A 183 -22.23 -3.41 -11.21
N GLU A 184 -21.74 -2.63 -12.17
CA GLU A 184 -22.21 -2.70 -13.56
C GLU A 184 -21.80 -4.02 -14.23
N ASN A 185 -20.55 -4.45 -14.04
CA ASN A 185 -20.09 -5.76 -14.54
C ASN A 185 -20.86 -6.91 -13.89
N VAL A 186 -21.13 -6.82 -12.58
CA VAL A 186 -21.92 -7.81 -11.86
C VAL A 186 -23.34 -7.89 -12.42
N LYS A 187 -24.01 -6.76 -12.63
CA LYS A 187 -25.36 -6.72 -13.22
C LYS A 187 -25.38 -7.27 -14.64
N SER A 188 -24.49 -6.77 -15.50
CA SER A 188 -24.40 -7.20 -16.90
C SER A 188 -24.17 -8.71 -17.04
N ASN A 189 -23.34 -9.31 -16.17
CA ASN A 189 -23.14 -10.76 -16.17
C ASN A 189 -24.32 -11.52 -15.57
N MET A 190 -24.99 -10.98 -14.56
CA MET A 190 -26.21 -11.59 -14.03
C MET A 190 -27.36 -11.59 -15.05
N ASP A 191 -27.48 -10.57 -15.89
CA ASP A 191 -28.50 -10.50 -16.95
C ASP A 191 -28.33 -11.60 -18.01
N LYS A 192 -27.12 -12.12 -18.17
CA LYS A 192 -26.82 -13.30 -19.02
C LYS A 192 -27.23 -14.64 -18.38
N GLY A 193 -27.79 -14.61 -17.17
CA GLY A 193 -28.10 -15.81 -16.37
C GLY A 193 -26.88 -16.36 -15.64
N GLY A 194 -27.02 -17.48 -14.92
CA GLY A 194 -25.92 -18.09 -14.16
C GLY A 194 -25.69 -17.47 -12.78
N VAL A 195 -24.44 -17.54 -12.30
CA VAL A 195 -24.01 -17.04 -10.99
C VAL A 195 -22.70 -16.28 -11.09
N ILE A 196 -22.42 -15.43 -10.11
CA ILE A 196 -21.14 -14.76 -9.96
C ILE A 196 -20.48 -15.25 -8.68
N GLY A 197 -19.27 -15.79 -8.80
CA GLY A 197 -18.40 -16.03 -7.65
C GLY A 197 -17.43 -14.86 -7.50
N ALA A 198 -17.14 -14.45 -6.28
CA ALA A 198 -16.15 -13.43 -5.99
C ALA A 198 -15.33 -13.77 -4.73
N VAL A 199 -14.04 -13.45 -4.74
CA VAL A 199 -13.16 -13.49 -3.58
C VAL A 199 -12.62 -12.09 -3.34
N PHE A 200 -12.86 -11.56 -2.14
CA PHE A 200 -12.25 -10.31 -1.69
C PHE A 200 -10.96 -10.64 -0.95
N LEU A 201 -9.83 -10.14 -1.47
CA LEU A 201 -8.52 -10.36 -0.90
C LEU A 201 -8.29 -9.42 0.29
N ASP A 202 -8.11 -9.98 1.48
CA ASP A 202 -7.58 -9.26 2.65
C ASP A 202 -6.14 -9.71 2.88
N LEU A 203 -5.20 -8.78 2.73
CA LEU A 203 -3.78 -9.00 2.97
C LEU A 203 -3.40 -8.65 4.41
N ARG A 204 -2.60 -9.50 5.05
CA ARG A 204 -2.08 -9.24 6.40
C ARG A 204 -0.97 -8.19 6.32
N LYS A 205 -1.22 -7.02 6.94
CA LYS A 205 -0.20 -5.97 7.10
C LYS A 205 0.49 -5.60 5.77
N ALA A 206 -0.29 -5.49 4.70
CA ALA A 206 0.23 -5.41 3.32
C ALA A 206 1.31 -4.34 3.12
N PHE A 207 1.07 -3.12 3.63
CA PHE A 207 2.05 -2.04 3.56
C PHE A 207 3.29 -2.31 4.41
N ASP A 208 3.14 -2.96 5.57
CA ASP A 208 4.24 -3.20 6.50
C ASP A 208 5.13 -4.37 6.05
N THR A 209 4.64 -5.29 5.21
CA THR A 209 5.38 -6.48 4.76
C THR A 209 6.07 -6.32 3.40
N VAL A 210 5.98 -5.16 2.74
CA VAL A 210 6.60 -4.92 1.43
C VAL A 210 8.10 -5.16 1.51
N ASN A 211 8.61 -6.14 0.78
CA ASN A 211 10.05 -6.40 0.72
C ASN A 211 10.73 -5.35 -0.18
N HIS A 212 11.77 -4.68 0.33
CA HIS A 212 12.43 -3.58 -0.38
C HIS A 212 13.16 -4.05 -1.63
N GLU A 213 13.87 -5.18 -1.60
CA GLU A 213 14.61 -5.70 -2.75
C GLU A 213 13.66 -6.16 -3.88
N ILE A 214 12.56 -6.82 -3.52
CA ILE A 214 11.50 -7.18 -4.48
C ILE A 214 10.89 -5.91 -5.07
N LEU A 215 10.61 -4.88 -4.25
CA LEU A 215 10.06 -3.63 -4.73
C LEU A 215 11.01 -2.95 -5.71
N ILE A 216 12.30 -2.82 -5.39
CA ILE A 216 13.30 -2.25 -6.30
C ILE A 216 13.38 -3.05 -7.62
N THR A 217 13.33 -4.38 -7.54
CA THR A 217 13.29 -5.27 -8.72
C THR A 217 12.02 -5.08 -9.55
N LYS A 218 10.86 -4.85 -8.92
CA LYS A 218 9.63 -4.53 -9.64
C LYS A 218 9.69 -3.13 -10.27
N LEU A 219 10.26 -2.14 -9.59
CA LEU A 219 10.43 -0.78 -10.14
C LEU A 219 11.34 -0.73 -11.36
N SER A 220 12.38 -1.57 -11.44
CA SER A 220 13.23 -1.62 -12.64
C SER A 220 12.45 -2.00 -13.90
N LYS A 221 11.39 -2.81 -13.78
CA LYS A 221 10.47 -3.17 -14.88
C LYS A 221 9.62 -1.99 -15.38
N PHE A 222 9.57 -0.87 -14.64
CA PHE A 222 8.93 0.38 -15.07
C PHE A 222 9.92 1.38 -15.70
N ASN A 223 11.11 0.89 -16.07
CA ASN A 223 12.18 1.65 -16.74
C ASN A 223 12.72 2.83 -15.91
N PHE A 224 13.00 2.59 -14.63
CA PHE A 224 13.65 3.57 -13.76
C PHE A 224 15.14 3.68 -14.07
N SER A 225 15.70 4.88 -14.03
CA SER A 225 17.15 5.07 -14.10
C SER A 225 17.84 4.51 -12.85
N PRO A 226 19.14 4.14 -12.94
CA PRO A 226 19.90 3.67 -11.78
C PRO A 226 19.91 4.68 -10.61
N ASP A 227 19.97 5.98 -10.91
CA ASP A 227 19.93 7.04 -9.89
C ASP A 227 18.55 7.17 -9.24
N ALA A 228 17.47 7.02 -10.02
CA ALA A 228 16.12 6.98 -9.47
C ALA A 228 15.92 5.77 -8.56
N LEU A 229 16.41 4.59 -8.96
CA LEU A 229 16.39 3.39 -8.12
C LEU A 229 17.24 3.55 -6.85
N ARG A 230 18.40 4.19 -6.94
CA ARG A 230 19.25 4.50 -5.77
C ARG A 230 18.51 5.39 -4.78
N TRP A 231 17.84 6.43 -5.28
CA TRP A 231 17.03 7.31 -4.43
C TRP A 231 15.85 6.57 -3.81
N MET A 232 15.13 5.72 -4.57
CA MET A 232 14.03 4.89 -4.05
C MET A 232 14.50 3.92 -2.97
N LYS A 233 15.65 3.26 -3.19
CA LYS A 233 16.28 2.38 -2.19
C LYS A 233 16.64 3.17 -0.93
N SER A 234 17.26 4.34 -1.09
CA SER A 234 17.55 5.24 0.03
C SER A 234 16.30 5.71 0.77
N TYR A 235 15.18 5.95 0.08
CA TYR A 235 13.90 6.29 0.71
C TYR A 235 13.33 5.15 1.56
N LEU A 236 13.54 3.89 1.15
CA LEU A 236 13.02 2.70 1.82
C LEU A 236 13.89 2.25 2.99
N GLU A 237 15.22 2.33 2.87
CA GLU A 237 16.15 1.76 3.86
C GLU A 237 16.43 2.69 5.05
N GLY A 238 16.71 2.09 6.22
CA GLY A 238 17.15 2.81 7.42
C GLY A 238 16.05 3.67 8.03
N ARG A 239 14.80 3.19 7.97
CA ARG A 239 13.66 3.85 8.62
C ARG A 239 13.60 3.53 10.09
N THR A 240 13.04 4.47 10.82
CA THR A 240 12.86 4.34 12.26
C THR A 240 11.49 4.83 12.67
N GLN A 241 10.99 4.30 13.78
CA GLN A 241 9.73 4.68 14.37
C GLN A 241 9.79 4.76 15.89
N CYS A 242 8.98 5.66 16.45
CA CYS A 242 8.55 5.62 17.84
C CYS A 242 7.03 5.68 17.89
N VAL A 243 6.41 5.05 18.88
CA VAL A 243 4.95 5.13 19.08
C VAL A 243 4.65 6.22 20.10
N ARG A 244 3.58 6.99 19.84
CA ARG A 244 3.02 7.93 20.81
C ARG A 244 1.80 7.33 21.48
N ALA A 245 1.82 7.28 22.82
CA ALA A 245 0.65 7.03 23.64
C ALA A 245 0.45 8.22 24.58
N SER A 246 -0.73 8.83 24.53
CA SER A 246 -0.99 10.12 25.21
C SER A 246 0.09 11.17 24.83
N ASN A 247 0.87 11.65 25.79
CA ASN A 247 1.96 12.61 25.58
C ASN A 247 3.36 11.98 25.59
N GLU A 248 3.45 10.67 25.82
CA GLU A 248 4.71 9.95 25.93
C GLU A 248 5.10 9.28 24.62
N LEU A 249 6.41 9.17 24.40
CA LEU A 249 7.00 8.49 23.25
C LEU A 249 7.79 7.27 23.72
N SER A 250 7.66 6.16 23.01
CA SER A 250 8.55 5.03 23.21
C SER A 250 9.94 5.28 22.63
N PRO A 251 10.94 4.47 22.99
CA PRO A 251 12.24 4.48 22.33
C PRO A 251 12.11 4.31 20.80
N THR A 252 13.06 4.89 20.08
CA THR A 252 13.10 4.76 18.62
C THR A 252 13.62 3.36 18.24
N LEU A 253 12.88 2.67 17.38
CA LEU A 253 13.23 1.36 16.83
C LEU A 253 13.37 1.44 15.31
N SER A 254 14.25 0.63 14.73
CA SER A 254 14.41 0.50 13.27
C SER A 254 13.58 -0.66 12.72
N TYR A 255 13.21 -0.54 11.45
CA TYR A 255 12.56 -1.60 10.69
C TYR A 255 13.02 -1.57 9.24
N ASP A 256 13.12 -2.76 8.63
CA ASP A 256 13.83 -2.97 7.37
C ASP A 256 12.91 -3.48 6.24
N VAL A 257 11.60 -3.46 6.47
CA VAL A 257 10.57 -3.89 5.51
C VAL A 257 9.37 -2.96 5.58
N GLY A 258 8.57 -2.96 4.52
CA GLY A 258 7.36 -2.18 4.43
C GLY A 258 7.57 -0.77 3.89
N VAL A 259 6.45 -0.11 3.63
CA VAL A 259 6.39 1.30 3.28
C VAL A 259 5.51 2.03 4.31
N PRO A 260 5.84 3.26 4.72
CA PRO A 260 5.13 3.89 5.83
C PRO A 260 3.65 4.11 5.52
N GLN A 261 2.75 3.60 6.37
CA GLN A 261 1.31 3.79 6.22
C GLN A 261 0.95 5.26 6.49
N GLY A 262 0.51 5.98 5.45
CA GLY A 262 0.30 7.44 5.49
C GLY A 262 1.35 8.26 4.72
N SER A 263 2.35 7.59 4.13
CA SER A 263 3.22 8.20 3.12
C SER A 263 2.48 8.43 1.80
N ILE A 264 2.86 9.47 1.08
CA ILE A 264 2.28 9.77 -0.24
C ILE A 264 2.92 8.84 -1.27
N LEU A 265 4.25 8.71 -1.20
CA LEU A 265 5.00 7.89 -2.14
C LEU A 265 4.83 6.39 -1.86
N GLY A 266 4.82 5.98 -0.58
CA GLY A 266 4.73 4.54 -0.25
C GLY A 266 3.44 3.89 -0.73
N ALA A 267 2.33 4.62 -0.76
CA ALA A 267 1.08 4.06 -1.26
C ALA A 267 1.06 3.88 -2.79
N LEU A 268 1.72 4.78 -3.53
CA LEU A 268 1.98 4.61 -4.96
C LEU A 268 2.96 3.45 -5.21
N LEU A 269 4.01 3.31 -4.40
CA LEU A 269 4.96 2.20 -4.49
C LEU A 269 4.28 0.85 -4.23
N PHE A 270 3.36 0.77 -3.27
CA PHE A 270 2.57 -0.45 -3.05
C PHE A 270 1.72 -0.81 -4.28
N SER A 271 1.12 0.19 -4.94
CA SER A 271 0.32 -0.05 -6.15
C SER A 271 1.18 -0.61 -7.29
N LEU A 272 2.42 -0.16 -7.43
CA LEU A 272 3.41 -0.72 -8.37
C LEU A 272 3.86 -2.12 -7.94
N TYR A 273 3.97 -2.36 -6.63
CA TYR A 273 4.38 -3.64 -6.06
C TYR A 273 3.42 -4.79 -6.38
N ILE A 274 2.11 -4.52 -6.36
CA ILE A 274 1.07 -5.53 -6.63
C ILE A 274 0.58 -5.51 -8.09
N ASN A 275 1.19 -4.68 -8.95
CA ASN A 275 0.70 -4.42 -10.31
C ASN A 275 0.72 -5.65 -11.24
N ASP A 276 1.46 -6.70 -10.88
CA ASP A 276 1.53 -7.98 -11.60
C ASP A 276 0.45 -8.98 -11.18
N LEU A 277 -0.31 -8.73 -10.11
CA LEU A 277 -1.39 -9.61 -9.65
C LEU A 277 -2.45 -9.94 -10.71
N PRO A 278 -2.89 -8.98 -11.54
CA PRO A 278 -3.83 -9.30 -12.61
C PRO A 278 -3.32 -10.32 -13.63
N SER A 279 -2.01 -10.40 -13.84
CA SER A 279 -1.42 -11.29 -14.86
C SER A 279 -1.62 -12.78 -14.56
N VAL A 280 -1.81 -13.14 -13.28
CA VAL A 280 -2.05 -14.53 -12.86
C VAL A 280 -3.54 -14.86 -12.70
N CYS A 281 -4.42 -13.88 -12.88
CA CYS A 281 -5.88 -14.02 -12.80
C CYS A 281 -6.47 -14.47 -14.16
N THR A 282 -5.85 -15.43 -14.83
CA THR A 282 -6.30 -15.87 -16.17
C THR A 282 -7.66 -16.57 -16.06
N GLY A 283 -8.61 -16.14 -16.89
CA GLY A 283 -9.98 -16.69 -16.89
C GLY A 283 -10.88 -16.10 -15.80
N SER A 284 -10.42 -15.11 -15.05
CA SER A 284 -11.23 -14.34 -14.12
C SER A 284 -11.09 -12.84 -14.34
N GLU A 285 -12.06 -12.10 -13.81
CA GLU A 285 -11.98 -10.65 -13.72
C GLU A 285 -11.32 -10.26 -12.40
N VAL A 286 -10.56 -9.17 -12.43
CA VAL A 286 -9.85 -8.65 -11.26
C VAL A 286 -10.01 -7.15 -11.20
N GLN A 287 -10.21 -6.64 -9.99
CA GLN A 287 -10.27 -5.21 -9.73
C GLN A 287 -9.53 -4.90 -8.44
N MET A 288 -8.67 -3.89 -8.48
CA MET A 288 -7.80 -3.50 -7.37
C MET A 288 -8.01 -2.03 -7.02
N TYR A 289 -7.93 -1.72 -5.73
CA TYR A 289 -7.80 -0.37 -5.19
C TYR A 289 -6.77 -0.41 -4.07
N ALA A 290 -5.52 -0.04 -4.39
CA ALA A 290 -4.40 -0.21 -3.47
C ALA A 290 -4.26 -1.68 -2.99
N ASP A 291 -4.44 -1.96 -1.70
CA ASP A 291 -4.42 -3.30 -1.10
C ASP A 291 -5.74 -4.06 -1.19
N ASP A 292 -6.87 -3.36 -1.37
CA ASP A 292 -8.17 -4.00 -1.56
C ASP A 292 -8.26 -4.57 -2.98
N THR A 293 -8.45 -5.89 -3.09
CA THR A 293 -8.58 -6.57 -4.39
C THR A 293 -9.80 -7.48 -4.39
N VAL A 294 -10.54 -7.49 -5.49
CA VAL A 294 -11.61 -8.46 -5.74
C VAL A 294 -11.29 -9.23 -7.02
N ILE A 295 -11.42 -10.55 -6.94
CA ILE A 295 -11.34 -11.46 -8.08
C ILE A 295 -12.70 -12.11 -8.23
N TYR A 296 -13.26 -12.11 -9.44
CA TYR A 296 -14.60 -12.64 -9.66
C TYR A 296 -14.72 -13.34 -11.01
N VAL A 297 -15.65 -14.30 -11.07
CA VAL A 297 -15.96 -15.10 -12.25
C VAL A 297 -17.46 -15.16 -12.47
N HIS A 298 -17.85 -15.24 -13.74
CA HIS A 298 -19.22 -15.54 -14.14
C HIS A 298 -19.29 -17.00 -14.59
N ALA A 299 -20.16 -17.79 -13.97
CA ALA A 299 -20.24 -19.23 -14.21
C ALA A 299 -21.69 -19.71 -14.28
N LYS A 300 -21.91 -20.92 -14.80
CA LYS A 300 -23.28 -21.49 -14.91
C LYS A 300 -23.80 -22.01 -13.57
N SER A 301 -22.92 -22.41 -12.65
CA SER A 301 -23.28 -22.98 -11.36
C SER A 301 -22.33 -22.52 -10.25
N LYS A 302 -22.76 -22.65 -8.99
CA LYS A 302 -21.95 -22.30 -7.81
C LYS A 302 -20.68 -23.15 -7.75
N GLN A 303 -20.77 -24.42 -8.14
CA GLN A 303 -19.68 -25.38 -8.17
C GLN A 303 -18.62 -24.98 -9.20
N GLN A 304 -19.06 -24.58 -10.40
CA GLN A 304 -18.15 -24.10 -11.44
C GLN A 304 -17.43 -22.82 -10.99
N ALA A 305 -18.16 -21.84 -10.44
CA ALA A 305 -17.55 -20.62 -9.91
C ALA A 305 -16.51 -20.91 -8.82
N ALA A 306 -16.82 -21.82 -7.90
CA ALA A 306 -15.89 -22.22 -6.84
C ALA A 306 -14.62 -22.89 -7.40
N GLN A 307 -14.76 -23.76 -8.42
CA GLN A 307 -13.63 -24.44 -9.04
C GLN A 307 -12.70 -23.47 -9.80
N GLU A 308 -13.28 -22.56 -10.59
CA GLU A 308 -12.53 -21.54 -11.33
C GLU A 308 -11.79 -20.60 -10.37
N LEU A 309 -12.47 -20.09 -9.34
CA LEU A 309 -11.84 -19.24 -8.34
C LEU A 309 -10.77 -19.97 -7.53
N THR A 310 -10.97 -21.25 -7.19
CA THR A 310 -9.96 -22.04 -6.49
C THR A 310 -8.68 -22.15 -7.33
N THR A 311 -8.83 -22.39 -8.64
CA THR A 311 -7.70 -22.50 -9.57
C THR A 311 -6.93 -21.19 -9.67
N VAL A 312 -7.63 -20.06 -9.79
CA VAL A 312 -7.01 -18.73 -9.80
C VAL A 312 -6.34 -18.43 -8.47
N MET A 313 -6.97 -18.77 -7.34
CA MET A 313 -6.44 -18.50 -6.01
C MET A 313 -5.14 -19.26 -5.71
N VAL A 314 -4.91 -20.43 -6.32
CA VAL A 314 -3.61 -21.12 -6.24
C VAL A 314 -2.49 -20.26 -6.83
N GLN A 315 -2.71 -19.68 -8.02
CA GLN A 315 -1.72 -18.84 -8.68
C GLN A 315 -1.52 -17.51 -7.96
N VAL A 316 -2.61 -16.89 -7.49
CA VAL A 316 -2.57 -15.66 -6.69
C VAL A 316 -1.81 -15.87 -5.38
N THR A 317 -2.09 -16.97 -4.67
CA THR A 317 -1.39 -17.28 -3.41
C THR A 317 0.11 -17.48 -3.64
N LYS A 318 0.49 -18.16 -4.74
CA LYS A 318 1.88 -18.31 -5.13
C LYS A 318 2.55 -16.95 -5.41
N LEU A 319 1.95 -16.11 -6.25
CA LEU A 319 2.51 -14.79 -6.57
C LEU A 319 2.65 -13.89 -5.35
N LEU A 320 1.65 -13.90 -4.45
CA LEU A 320 1.70 -13.14 -3.21
C LEU A 320 2.83 -13.64 -2.31
N SER A 321 2.99 -14.96 -2.16
CA SER A 321 4.09 -15.57 -1.41
C SER A 321 5.46 -15.19 -2.00
N ASP A 322 5.61 -15.28 -3.33
CA ASP A 322 6.83 -14.88 -4.05
C ASP A 322 7.12 -13.39 -3.88
N SER A 323 6.10 -12.59 -3.61
CA SER A 323 6.18 -11.15 -3.30
C SER A 323 6.16 -10.84 -1.80
N CYS A 324 6.40 -11.81 -0.91
CA CYS A 324 6.37 -11.60 0.56
C CYS A 324 5.06 -10.95 1.09
N LEU A 325 3.94 -11.22 0.43
CA LEU A 325 2.59 -10.81 0.84
C LEU A 325 1.81 -12.03 1.32
N HIS A 326 1.02 -11.85 2.38
CA HIS A 326 0.32 -12.95 3.02
C HIS A 326 -1.18 -12.71 3.06
N LEU A 327 -1.95 -13.68 2.58
CA LEU A 327 -3.40 -13.67 2.70
C LEU A 327 -3.82 -13.81 4.17
N ASN A 328 -4.87 -13.10 4.56
CA ASN A 328 -5.55 -13.27 5.83
C ASN A 328 -6.61 -14.38 5.73
N VAL A 329 -6.19 -15.64 5.90
CA VAL A 329 -7.05 -16.82 5.69
C VAL A 329 -8.38 -16.75 6.46
N LYS A 330 -8.43 -16.08 7.62
CA LYS A 330 -9.67 -15.92 8.40
C LYS A 330 -10.69 -14.96 7.80
N LYS A 331 -10.24 -14.01 6.98
CA LYS A 331 -11.08 -12.94 6.39
C LYS A 331 -11.38 -13.17 4.92
N ASN A 332 -10.48 -13.84 4.21
CA ASN A 332 -10.70 -14.23 2.83
C ASN A 332 -11.78 -15.33 2.78
N CYS A 333 -12.86 -15.08 2.06
CA CYS A 333 -13.90 -16.07 1.84
C CYS A 333 -14.51 -15.93 0.45
N LEU A 334 -15.03 -17.03 -0.09
CA LEU A 334 -15.76 -17.04 -1.34
C LEU A 334 -17.16 -16.47 -1.09
N HIS A 335 -17.54 -15.47 -1.88
CA HIS A 335 -18.87 -14.92 -1.93
C HIS A 335 -19.53 -15.32 -3.24
N VAL A 336 -20.72 -15.91 -3.17
CA VAL A 336 -21.49 -16.27 -4.36
C VAL A 336 -22.75 -15.41 -4.43
N LEU A 337 -22.96 -14.78 -5.58
CA LEU A 337 -24.15 -14.01 -5.90
C LEU A 337 -24.97 -14.78 -6.95
N HIS A 338 -26.26 -14.92 -6.70
CA HIS A 338 -27.22 -15.44 -7.66
C HIS A 338 -28.54 -14.68 -7.55
N LYS A 339 -29.34 -14.75 -8.61
CA LYS A 339 -30.71 -14.23 -8.64
C LYS A 339 -31.63 -15.11 -7.78
N GLU A 340 -32.45 -14.52 -6.92
CA GLU A 340 -33.50 -15.22 -6.16
C GLU A 340 -34.88 -14.97 -6.80
N GLY A 341 -35.46 -16.01 -7.41
CA GLY A 341 -36.82 -15.99 -7.96
C GLY A 341 -37.03 -15.09 -9.19
N ASN A 342 -38.30 -14.97 -9.62
CA ASN A 342 -38.73 -14.19 -10.80
C ASN A 342 -38.76 -12.66 -10.59
N ARG A 343 -38.16 -12.14 -9.51
CA ARG A 343 -38.10 -10.69 -9.26
C ARG A 343 -36.84 -10.10 -9.87
N SER A 344 -36.99 -8.98 -10.56
CA SER A 344 -35.95 -8.27 -11.32
C SER A 344 -34.79 -7.71 -10.47
N TYR A 345 -34.88 -7.72 -9.13
CA TYR A 345 -33.93 -7.02 -8.25
C TYR A 345 -33.48 -7.78 -6.98
N GLY A 346 -33.77 -9.08 -6.85
CA GLY A 346 -33.35 -9.87 -5.68
C GLY A 346 -32.03 -10.61 -5.93
N ALA A 347 -30.92 -10.10 -5.42
CA ALA A 347 -29.63 -10.79 -5.44
C ALA A 347 -29.01 -10.78 -4.04
N ARG A 348 -28.55 -11.93 -3.54
CA ARG A 348 -27.98 -12.04 -2.20
C ARG A 348 -26.59 -12.67 -2.25
N TRP A 349 -25.61 -11.99 -1.65
CA TRP A 349 -24.28 -12.54 -1.43
C TRP A 349 -24.36 -13.60 -0.33
N GLN A 350 -23.92 -14.82 -0.63
CA GLN A 350 -23.74 -15.88 0.34
C GLN A 350 -22.24 -16.13 0.51
N CYS A 351 -21.75 -16.00 1.75
CA CYS A 351 -20.41 -16.43 2.10
C CYS A 351 -20.39 -17.96 2.14
N VAL A 352 -19.59 -18.57 1.28
CA VAL A 352 -19.33 -20.01 1.27
C VAL A 352 -17.94 -20.19 1.86
N ARG A 353 -17.89 -20.61 3.13
CA ARG A 353 -16.65 -21.09 3.74
C ARG A 353 -16.61 -22.59 3.48
N GLY A 354 -15.68 -23.04 2.64
CA GLY A 354 -15.40 -24.47 2.56
C GLY A 354 -14.91 -24.94 3.92
N GLU A 355 -15.49 -26.01 4.46
CA GLU A 355 -14.73 -26.89 5.34
C GLU A 355 -13.57 -27.38 4.48
N ALA A 356 -12.37 -26.85 4.70
CA ALA A 356 -11.19 -27.29 3.99
C ALA A 356 -11.02 -28.80 4.22
N PRO A 357 -10.99 -29.64 3.18
CA PRO A 357 -10.41 -30.96 3.33
C PRO A 357 -8.89 -30.75 3.43
N GLY A 358 -8.40 -30.59 4.66
CA GLY A 358 -6.98 -30.42 4.96
C GLY A 358 -6.51 -28.97 4.83
N GLY A 359 -5.84 -28.48 5.88
CA GLY A 359 -5.32 -27.12 5.96
C GLY A 359 -4.35 -26.78 4.83
N ILE A 360 -4.43 -25.52 4.41
CA ILE A 360 -3.42 -24.81 3.60
C ILE A 360 -2.94 -23.64 4.44
#